data_AF-A0A520HWP3-F1
#
_entry.id   AF-A0A520HWP3-F1
#
_cell.length_a   1.000
_cell.length_b   1.000
_cell.length_c   1.000
_cell.angle_alpha   90.00
_cell.angle_beta   90.00
_cell.angle_gamma   90.00
#
_symmetry.space_group_name_H-M   'P 1'
#
loop_
_entity.id
_entity.type
_entity.pdbx_description
1 polymer ?
#
loop_
_entity_poly.entity_id
_entity_poly.type
_entity_poly.pdbx_seq_one_letter_code
_entity_poly.pdbx_strand_id
1 'polypeptide(L)'
;YGIRVGQITDRSLFSGASFILAARGAVDTETLRANLPRRAKLGSVEHIRDLVMRQLPGADIHPMPAEPRQIPFRANTVYFAINTRHEQWQSVATSGAVALHVAGEIPDLDLEMWAIRGSQS
;
A
#
# COMPACT_ATOMS: atom_id res chain seq x y z
N TYR A 1 4.22 7.47 -15.79
CA TYR A 1 5.18 8.00 -14.79
C TYR A 1 4.53 7.94 -13.42
N GLY A 2 5.23 7.43 -12.39
CA GLY A 2 4.71 7.36 -11.02
C GLY A 2 3.99 6.08 -10.61
N ILE A 3 4.18 4.96 -11.32
CA ILE A 3 3.74 3.64 -10.87
C ILE A 3 4.96 2.90 -10.31
N ARG A 4 4.84 2.37 -9.10
CA ARG A 4 5.82 1.48 -8.47
C ARG A 4 5.26 0.06 -8.47
N VAL A 5 6.09 -0.94 -8.70
CA VAL A 5 5.68 -2.34 -8.79
C VAL A 5 6.47 -3.18 -7.79
N GLY A 6 5.80 -4.10 -7.12
CA GLY A 6 6.39 -5.11 -6.25
C GLY A 6 5.91 -6.51 -6.63
N GLN A 7 6.78 -7.50 -6.44
CA GLN A 7 6.44 -8.92 -6.63
C GLN A 7 6.25 -9.57 -5.26
N ILE A 8 5.16 -10.33 -5.10
CA ILE A 8 4.86 -11.13 -3.91
C ILE A 8 5.00 -12.59 -4.31
N THR A 9 6.19 -13.15 -4.14
CA THR A 9 6.53 -14.50 -4.62
C THR A 9 5.95 -15.61 -3.73
N ASP A 10 5.83 -15.35 -2.43
CA ASP A 10 5.22 -16.29 -1.49
C ASP A 10 3.70 -16.13 -1.48
N ARG A 11 3.00 -17.01 -2.20
CA ARG A 11 1.54 -16.98 -2.32
C ARG A 11 0.81 -17.25 -1.01
N SER A 12 1.44 -17.91 -0.04
CA SER A 12 0.82 -18.19 1.26
C SER A 12 0.50 -16.91 2.06
N LEU A 13 1.17 -15.80 1.73
CA LEU A 13 0.93 -14.50 2.35
C LEU A 13 -0.50 -14.00 2.07
N PHE A 14 -1.08 -14.31 0.91
CA PHE A 14 -2.43 -13.84 0.58
C PHE A 14 -3.54 -14.50 1.40
N SER A 15 -3.29 -15.67 2.00
CA SER A 15 -4.28 -16.40 2.80
C SER A 15 -4.17 -16.17 4.30
N GLY A 16 -3.10 -15.55 4.80
CA GLY A 16 -2.83 -15.51 6.25
C GLY A 16 -1.95 -14.36 6.74
N ALA A 17 -1.63 -13.39 5.89
CA ALA A 17 -0.90 -12.20 6.29
C ALA A 17 -1.78 -10.95 6.26
N SER A 18 -1.44 -9.99 7.12
CA SER A 18 -1.85 -8.60 6.92
C SER A 18 -0.77 -7.88 6.12
N PHE A 19 -1.18 -7.01 5.20
CA PHE A 19 -0.27 -6.20 4.41
C PHE A 19 -0.29 -4.76 4.88
N ILE A 20 0.90 -4.21 5.12
CA ILE A 20 1.12 -2.86 5.62
C ILE A 20 1.96 -2.09 4.61
N LEU A 21 1.54 -0.86 4.30
CA LEU A 21 2.33 0.10 3.56
C LEU A 21 2.97 1.07 4.56
N ALA A 22 4.30 1.12 4.58
CA ALA A 22 5.07 2.13 5.29
C ALA A 22 5.43 3.24 4.30
N ALA A 23 5.14 4.49 4.65
CA ALA A 23 5.40 5.63 3.79
C ALA A 23 6.16 6.73 4.53
N ARG A 24 7.13 7.33 3.84
CA ARG A 24 7.92 8.48 4.29
C ARG A 24 8.08 9.48 3.16
N GLY A 25 8.30 10.73 3.50
CA GLY A 25 8.66 11.78 2.52
C GLY A 25 9.11 13.03 3.24
N ALA A 26 9.61 14.01 2.49
CA ALA A 26 9.95 15.33 3.00
C ALA A 26 8.70 16.21 3.15
N VAL A 27 7.74 15.71 3.94
CA VAL A 27 6.50 16.37 4.37
C VAL A 27 6.17 15.97 5.81
N ASP A 28 5.32 16.74 6.48
CA ASP A 28 4.83 16.41 7.82
C ASP A 28 4.07 15.07 7.84
N THR A 29 4.26 14.27 8.90
CA THR A 29 3.67 12.93 9.00
C THR A 29 2.14 12.96 9.10
N GLU A 30 1.55 13.97 9.72
CA GLU A 30 0.09 14.13 9.75
C GLU A 30 -0.45 14.50 8.37
N THR A 31 0.29 15.34 7.62
CA THR A 31 -0.04 15.63 6.22
C THR A 31 -0.01 14.36 5.37
N LEU A 32 1.02 13.53 5.53
CA LEU A 32 1.11 12.25 4.81
C LEU A 32 -0.03 11.30 5.22
N ARG A 33 -0.29 11.18 6.53
CA ARG A 33 -1.34 10.35 7.12
C ARG A 33 -2.74 10.71 6.60
N ALA A 34 -3.06 12.00 6.53
CA ALA A 34 -4.37 12.49 6.09
C ALA A 34 -4.57 12.37 4.56
N ASN A 35 -3.51 12.55 3.77
CA ASN A 35 -3.65 12.71 2.31
C ASN A 35 -3.31 11.45 1.52
N LEU A 36 -2.38 10.60 1.98
CA LEU A 36 -1.93 9.45 1.20
C LEU A 36 -3.07 8.48 0.85
N PRO A 37 -4.02 8.14 1.75
CA PRO A 37 -5.14 7.26 1.41
C PRO A 37 -5.99 7.73 0.22
N ARG A 38 -6.10 9.05 0.02
CA ARG A 38 -6.88 9.64 -1.08
C ARG A 38 -6.09 9.76 -2.38
N ARG A 39 -4.76 9.71 -2.29
CA ARG A 39 -3.84 9.91 -3.43
C ARG A 39 -3.27 8.59 -3.94
N ALA A 40 -3.21 7.57 -3.10
CA ALA A 40 -2.72 6.25 -3.44
C ALA A 40 -3.79 5.43 -4.18
N LYS A 41 -3.38 4.77 -5.25
CA LYS A 41 -4.15 3.72 -5.92
C LYS A 41 -3.32 2.45 -5.94
N LEU A 42 -3.87 1.40 -5.35
CA LEU A 42 -3.23 0.09 -5.32
C LEU A 42 -4.07 -0.89 -6.13
N GLY A 43 -3.42 -1.74 -6.92
CA GLY A 43 -4.08 -2.78 -7.71
C GLY A 43 -3.07 -3.70 -8.36
N SER A 44 -3.53 -4.59 -9.24
CA SER A 44 -2.61 -5.42 -10.02
C SER A 44 -1.92 -4.58 -11.10
N VAL A 45 -0.77 -5.06 -11.59
CA VAL A 45 0.00 -4.38 -12.65
C VAL A 45 -0.82 -4.21 -13.92
N GLU A 46 -1.71 -5.15 -14.21
CA GLU A 46 -2.59 -5.15 -15.37
C GLU A 46 -3.66 -4.07 -15.27
N HIS A 47 -4.21 -3.84 -14.07
CA HIS A 47 -5.35 -2.94 -13.87
C HIS A 47 -4.95 -1.51 -13.46
N ILE A 48 -3.78 -1.30 -12.85
CA ILE A 48 -3.42 0.00 -12.26
C ILE A 48 -3.51 1.18 -13.25
N ARG A 49 -3.20 0.94 -14.54
CA ARG A 49 -3.28 1.99 -15.55
C ARG A 49 -4.72 2.45 -15.76
N ASP A 50 -5.66 1.52 -15.85
CA ASP A 50 -7.09 1.83 -15.97
C ASP A 50 -7.61 2.52 -14.72
N LEU A 51 -7.20 2.06 -13.53
CA LEU A 51 -7.57 2.70 -12.26
C LEU A 51 -7.18 4.18 -12.25
N VAL A 52 -5.97 4.50 -12.72
CA VAL A 52 -5.48 5.88 -12.80
C VAL A 52 -6.25 6.67 -13.86
N MET A 53 -6.31 6.18 -15.11
CA MET A 53 -6.89 6.91 -16.24
C MET A 53 -8.38 7.18 -16.07
N ARG A 54 -9.12 6.23 -15.50
CA ARG A 54 -10.58 6.27 -15.36
C ARG A 54 -11.04 6.75 -13.98
N GLN A 55 -10.10 7.18 -13.14
CA GLN A 55 -10.38 7.61 -11.77
C GLN A 55 -11.11 6.56 -10.90
N LEU A 56 -10.97 5.26 -11.21
CA LEU A 56 -11.61 4.18 -10.45
C LEU A 56 -10.94 3.96 -9.08
N PRO A 57 -11.67 3.43 -8.09
CA PRO A 57 -11.10 3.08 -6.79
C PRO A 57 -10.06 1.95 -6.92
N GLY A 58 -8.95 2.09 -6.19
CA GLY A 58 -7.98 1.01 -5.96
C GLY A 58 -8.28 0.29 -4.66
N ALA A 59 -7.44 -0.68 -4.28
CA ALA A 59 -7.48 -1.22 -2.93
C ALA A 59 -7.14 -0.12 -1.92
N ASP A 60 -8.05 0.10 -0.97
CA ASP A 60 -7.91 1.15 0.03
C ASP A 60 -6.76 0.88 1.00
N ILE A 61 -6.19 1.96 1.53
CA ILE A 61 -5.25 1.92 2.64
C ILE A 61 -5.80 2.77 3.80
N HIS A 62 -5.60 2.31 5.03
CA HIS A 62 -6.10 2.97 6.23
C HIS A 62 -4.96 3.28 7.19
N PRO A 63 -4.81 4.53 7.65
CA PRO A 63 -3.73 4.88 8.55
C PRO A 63 -3.89 4.15 9.88
N MET A 64 -2.81 3.53 10.34
CA MET A 64 -2.81 2.78 11.60
C MET A 64 -2.73 3.75 12.80
N PRO A 65 -3.37 3.42 13.94
CA PRO A 65 -3.31 4.25 15.14
C PRO A 65 -1.97 4.13 15.89
N ALA A 66 -1.23 3.05 15.65
CA ALA A 66 0.07 2.77 16.24
C ALA A 66 0.96 2.03 15.25
N GLU A 67 2.27 2.11 15.45
CA GLU A 67 3.25 1.41 14.63
C GLU A 67 3.18 -0.12 14.85
N PRO A 68 3.30 -0.94 13.79
CA PRO A 68 3.35 -2.39 13.93
C PRO A 68 4.62 -2.84 14.66
N ARG A 69 4.47 -3.59 15.75
CA ARG A 69 5.60 -4.07 16.58
C ARG A 69 6.51 -5.06 15.86
N GLN A 70 6.03 -5.67 14.77
CA GLN A 70 6.76 -6.66 13.98
C GLN A 70 7.66 -6.01 12.92
N ILE A 71 7.48 -4.72 12.63
CA ILE A 71 8.30 -4.00 11.66
C ILE A 71 9.38 -3.22 12.41
N PRO A 72 10.65 -3.24 11.98
CA PRO A 72 11.71 -2.44 12.59
C PRO A 72 11.33 -0.96 12.62
N PHE A 73 11.67 -0.27 13.71
CA PHE A 73 11.40 1.17 13.83
C PHE A 73 12.00 1.96 12.67
N ARG A 74 11.20 2.85 12.09
CA ARG A 74 11.59 3.76 11.02
C ARG A 74 11.13 5.17 11.41
N ALA A 75 12.08 6.06 11.69
CA ALA A 75 11.77 7.45 12.00
C ALA A 75 10.98 8.12 10.85
N ASN A 76 10.06 9.03 11.22
CA ASN A 76 9.23 9.82 10.31
C ASN A 76 8.36 8.98 9.35
N THR A 77 7.91 7.80 9.79
CA THR A 77 7.12 6.87 8.98
C THR A 77 5.67 6.84 9.41
N VAL A 78 4.78 6.81 8.42
CA VAL A 78 3.36 6.53 8.64
C VAL A 78 3.04 5.15 8.08
N TYR A 79 2.34 4.35 8.88
CA TYR A 79 1.95 2.99 8.52
C TYR A 79 0.47 2.93 8.16
N PHE A 80 0.16 2.23 7.09
CA PHE A 80 -1.20 2.06 6.59
C PHE A 80 -1.50 0.57 6.42
N ALA A 81 -2.61 0.11 6.98
CA ALA A 81 -3.13 -1.23 6.70
C ALA A 81 -3.78 -1.23 5.32
N ILE A 82 -3.47 -2.24 4.50
CA ILE A 82 -4.09 -2.40 3.18
C ILE A 82 -5.38 -3.22 3.31
N ASN A 83 -6.47 -2.75 2.71
CA ASN A 83 -7.73 -3.47 2.65
C ASN A 83 -7.61 -4.67 1.69
N THR A 84 -7.20 -5.81 2.24
CA THR A 84 -7.02 -7.04 1.46
C THR A 84 -8.34 -7.66 0.98
N ARG A 85 -9.49 -7.20 1.48
CA ARG A 85 -10.81 -7.67 1.04
C ARG A 85 -11.31 -6.95 -0.21
N HIS A 86 -10.65 -5.87 -0.63
CA HIS A 86 -11.04 -5.10 -1.82
C HIS A 86 -10.78 -5.91 -3.11
N GLU A 87 -11.66 -5.80 -4.11
CA GLU A 87 -11.57 -6.53 -5.39
C GLU A 87 -10.23 -6.33 -6.12
N GLN A 88 -9.70 -5.11 -6.10
CA GLN A 88 -8.40 -4.78 -6.70
C GLN A 88 -7.24 -5.48 -5.99
N TRP A 89 -7.35 -5.73 -4.67
CA TRP A 89 -6.38 -6.56 -3.96
C TRP A 89 -6.51 -8.04 -4.33
N GLN A 90 -7.74 -8.54 -4.53
CA GLN A 90 -7.95 -9.92 -4.98
C GLN A 90 -7.32 -10.18 -6.36
N SER A 91 -7.33 -9.18 -7.24
CA SER A 91 -6.59 -9.24 -8.51
C SER A 91 -5.07 -9.35 -8.29
N VAL A 92 -4.50 -8.62 -7.32
CA VAL A 92 -3.09 -8.74 -6.91
C VAL A 92 -2.79 -10.15 -6.39
N ALA A 93 -3.67 -10.72 -5.55
CA ALA A 93 -3.49 -12.08 -5.02
C ALA A 93 -3.48 -13.14 -6.14
N THR A 94 -4.19 -12.87 -7.24
CA THR A 94 -4.24 -13.73 -8.42
C THR A 94 -2.97 -13.61 -9.26
N SER A 95 -2.47 -12.40 -9.51
CA SER A 95 -1.27 -12.19 -10.34
C SER A 95 0.06 -12.38 -9.59
N GLY A 96 0.07 -12.16 -8.27
CA GLY A 96 1.29 -12.10 -7.46
C GLY A 96 2.07 -10.79 -7.62
N ALA A 97 1.55 -9.83 -8.38
CA ALA A 97 2.22 -8.57 -8.68
C ALA A 97 1.35 -7.39 -8.25
N VAL A 98 1.89 -6.55 -7.36
CA VAL A 98 1.21 -5.36 -6.85
C VAL A 98 1.78 -4.12 -7.54
N ALA A 99 0.90 -3.22 -7.95
CA ALA A 99 1.25 -1.91 -8.45
C ALA A 99 0.61 -0.82 -7.57
N LEU A 100 1.39 0.23 -7.33
CA LEU A 100 0.99 1.39 -6.54
C LEU A 100 1.27 2.65 -7.34
N HIS A 101 0.25 3.47 -7.51
CA HIS A 101 0.37 4.83 -8.01
C HIS A 101 0.06 5.82 -6.89
N VAL A 102 0.81 6.91 -6.81
CA VAL A 102 0.50 8.03 -5.92
C VAL A 102 0.30 9.27 -6.79
N ALA A 103 -0.91 9.83 -6.75
CA ALA A 103 -1.26 11.01 -7.52
C ALA A 103 -0.59 12.27 -6.94
N GLY A 104 -0.07 13.13 -7.81
CA GLY A 104 0.69 14.33 -7.44
C GLY A 104 2.06 14.02 -6.84
N GLU A 105 2.80 15.07 -6.51
CA GLU A 105 4.16 14.95 -5.97
C GLU A 105 4.15 14.89 -4.44
N ILE A 106 5.01 14.04 -3.88
CA ILE A 106 5.41 14.03 -2.47
C ILE A 106 6.94 14.00 -2.50
N PRO A 107 7.63 15.09 -2.10
CA PRO A 107 9.08 15.13 -2.10
C PRO A 107 9.68 13.97 -1.30
N ASP A 108 10.75 13.37 -1.84
CA ASP A 108 11.46 12.24 -1.24
C ASP A 108 10.57 11.06 -0.80
N LEU A 109 9.48 10.81 -1.55
CA LEU A 109 8.56 9.72 -1.24
C LEU A 109 9.27 8.36 -1.29
N ASP A 110 9.36 7.73 -0.14
CA ASP A 110 9.83 6.37 0.07
C ASP A 110 8.68 5.49 0.55
N LEU A 111 8.60 4.28 -0.02
CA LEU A 111 7.49 3.37 0.17
C LEU A 111 8.03 1.95 0.34
N GLU A 112 7.69 1.33 1.47
CA GLU A 112 7.98 -0.07 1.75
C GLU A 112 6.66 -0.82 1.98
N MET A 113 6.56 -2.04 1.45
CA MET A 113 5.40 -2.91 1.71
C MET A 113 5.84 -4.11 2.53
N TRP A 114 5.14 -4.33 3.64
CA TRP A 114 5.42 -5.39 4.60
C TRP A 114 4.24 -6.35 4.66
N ALA A 115 4.53 -7.65 4.77
CA ALA A 115 3.54 -8.68 5.05
C ALA A 115 3.84 -9.28 6.44
N ILE A 116 2.85 -9.25 7.33
CA ILE A 116 2.96 -9.80 8.68
C ILE A 116 2.09 -11.06 8.75
N ARG A 117 2.71 -12.22 8.97
CA ARG A 117 1.97 -13.50 9.10
C ARG A 117 1.28 -13.59 10.47
N GLY A 118 0.11 -14.22 10.51
CA GLY A 118 -0.58 -14.55 11.76
C GLY A 118 -1.24 -13.36 12.47
N SER A 119 -1.49 -12.26 11.75
CA SER A 119 -2.13 -11.04 12.28
C SER A 119 -3.60 -10.89 11.90
N GLN A 120 -4.22 -11.88 11.26
CA GLN A 120 -5.66 -11.90 11.06
C GLN A 120 -6.33 -12.42 12.34
N SER A 121 -6.75 -11.49 13.20
CA SER A 121 -7.68 -11.73 14.31
C SER A 121 -9.12 -11.52 13.86
#